data_AF-A0A3M1CG53-F1
#
_entry.id   AF-A0A3M1CG53-F1
#
_cell.length_a   1.000
_cell.length_b   1.000
_cell.length_c   1.000
_cell.angle_alpha   90.00
_cell.angle_beta   90.00
_cell.angle_gamma   90.00
#
_symmetry.space_group_name_H-M   'P 1'
#
loop_
_entity.id
_entity.type
_entity.pdbx_description
1 polymer ?
#
loop_
_entity_poly.entity_id
_entity_poly.type
_entity_poly.pdbx_seq_one_letter_code
_entity_poly.pdbx_strand_id
1 'polypeptide(L)' 'AELEVDRVTSVETYVVVTFGEGPEEMSANLQGPLLINTENNLAKQLVLVNSSYGVRHSVMQAVEALEKRTAPEREPVLVP' A
#
# COMPACT_ATOMS: atom_id res chain seq x y z
N ALA A 1 10.37 20.51 8.27
CA ALA A 1 9.90 21.30 9.42
C ALA A 1 9.17 20.41 10.43
N GLU A 2 8.00 19.85 10.14
CA GLU A 2 7.24 19.08 11.16
C GLU A 2 7.78 17.68 11.50
N LEU A 3 8.36 16.95 10.53
CA LEU A 3 8.94 15.62 10.77
C LEU A 3 10.48 15.65 10.89
N GLU A 4 11.09 16.83 10.70
CA GLU A 4 12.55 17.03 10.71
C GLU A 4 13.32 15.94 9.93
N VAL A 5 12.93 15.72 8.67
CA VAL A 5 13.55 14.69 7.81
C VAL A 5 14.79 15.24 7.13
N ASP A 6 15.95 14.66 7.48
CA ASP A 6 17.22 14.95 6.83
C ASP A 6 17.54 13.96 5.69
N ARG A 7 17.10 12.70 5.83
CA ARG A 7 17.33 11.62 4.85
C ARG A 7 16.03 10.91 4.52
N VAL A 8 15.70 10.77 3.24
CA VAL A 8 14.48 10.06 2.82
C VAL A 8 14.49 8.59 3.30
N THR A 9 15.66 7.97 3.42
CA THR A 9 15.81 6.59 3.88
C THR A 9 15.44 6.37 5.35
N SER A 10 15.35 7.43 6.16
CA SER A 10 14.87 7.31 7.55
C SER A 10 13.36 7.45 7.68
N VAL A 11 12.65 7.66 6.57
CA VAL A 11 11.20 7.79 6.59
C VAL A 11 10.57 6.46 6.23
N GLU A 12 9.97 5.82 7.22
CA GLU A 12 9.09 4.69 6.98
C GLU A 12 7.69 5.19 6.58
N THR A 13 7.07 4.49 5.63
CA THR A 13 5.74 4.83 5.11
C THR A 13 4.80 3.66 5.30
N TYR A 14 3.68 3.91 5.96
CA TYR A 14 2.63 2.94 6.21
C TYR A 14 1.28 3.46 5.72
N VAL A 15 0.30 2.56 5.60
CA VAL A 15 -1.09 2.92 5.28
C VAL A 15 -2.03 2.22 6.25
N VAL A 16 -3.15 2.86 6.55
CA VAL A 16 -4.17 2.28 7.42
C VAL A 16 -5.03 1.33 6.60
N VAL A 17 -5.23 0.12 7.13
CA VAL A 17 -6.09 -0.90 6.55
C VAL A 17 -7.40 -0.95 7.34
N THR A 18 -8.52 -0.95 6.64
CA THR A 18 -9.86 -1.17 7.17
C THR A 18 -10.34 -2.56 6.79
N PHE A 19 -10.76 -3.34 7.79
CA PHE A 19 -11.36 -4.66 7.63
C PHE A 19 -12.88 -4.52 7.55
N GLY A 20 -13.51 -5.19 6.59
CA GLY A 20 -14.97 -5.37 6.53
C GLY A 20 -15.40 -6.66 7.25
N GLU A 21 -16.45 -7.31 6.76
CA GLU A 21 -16.93 -8.59 7.34
C GLU A 21 -15.96 -9.75 7.11
N GLY A 22 -15.19 -9.70 6.01
CA GLY A 22 -14.18 -10.69 5.67
C GLY A 22 -12.94 -10.09 4.97
N PRO A 23 -11.90 -10.92 4.73
CA PRO A 23 -10.66 -10.49 4.07
C PRO A 23 -10.87 -9.87 2.69
N GLU A 24 -11.89 -10.31 1.95
CA GLU A 24 -12.32 -9.79 0.65
C GLU A 24 -12.75 -8.32 0.68
N GLU A 25 -13.24 -7.86 1.83
CA GLU A 25 -13.67 -6.47 2.04
C GLU A 25 -12.56 -5.57 2.62
N MET A 26 -11.33 -6.09 2.71
CA MET A 26 -10.19 -5.34 3.21
C MET A 26 -9.77 -4.26 2.23
N SER A 27 -9.64 -3.02 2.73
CA SER A 27 -9.16 -1.89 1.93
C SER A 27 -8.11 -1.06 2.66
N ALA A 28 -7.17 -0.51 1.89
CA ALA A 28 -6.13 0.39 2.39
C ALA A 28 -6.43 1.84 2.00
N ASN A 29 -6.20 2.77 2.93
CA ASN A 29 -6.24 4.21 2.67
C ASN A 29 -4.89 4.67 2.13
N LEU A 30 -4.78 4.75 0.79
CA LEU A 30 -3.56 5.22 0.12
C LEU A 30 -3.51 6.75 -0.01
N GLN A 31 -4.63 7.47 0.17
CA GLN A 31 -4.64 8.94 0.18
C GLN A 31 -4.03 9.51 1.48
N GLY A 32 -4.08 8.73 2.57
CA GLY A 32 -3.66 9.14 3.90
C GLY A 32 -2.50 8.32 4.47
N PRO A 33 -1.30 8.26 3.84
CA PRO A 33 -0.17 7.51 4.39
C PRO A 33 0.31 8.09 5.72
N LEU A 34 0.79 7.20 6.58
CA LEU A 34 1.54 7.50 7.79
C LEU A 34 3.02 7.60 7.44
N LEU A 35 3.63 8.74 7.72
CA LEU A 35 5.06 8.98 7.56
C LEU A 35 5.67 9.02 8.95
N ILE A 36 6.67 8.17 9.20
CA ILE A 36 7.39 8.06 10.47
C ILE A 36 8.86 8.30 10.19
N ASN A 37 9.44 9.34 10.79
CA ASN A 37 10.89 9.52 10.79
C ASN A 37 11.49 8.69 11.93
N THR A 38 12.23 7.64 11.59
CA THR A 38 12.77 6.69 12.56
C THR A 38 13.96 7.23 13.36
N GLU A 39 14.57 8.34 12.93
CA GLU A 39 15.69 8.99 13.65
C GLU A 39 15.20 9.77 14.88
N ASN A 40 14.00 10.35 14.82
CA ASN A 40 13.48 11.21 15.89
C ASN A 40 12.09 10.80 16.41
N ASN A 41 11.50 9.73 15.86
CA ASN A 41 10.18 9.20 16.20
C ASN A 41 9.02 10.19 15.99
N LEU A 42 9.21 11.24 15.19
CA LEU A 42 8.12 12.12 14.77
C LEU A 42 7.33 11.45 13.64
N ALA A 43 6.01 11.48 13.76
CA ALA A 43 5.11 10.87 12.80
C ALA A 43 3.95 11.79 12.44
N LYS A 44 3.43 11.65 11.22
CA LYS A 44 2.18 12.30 10.80
C LYS A 44 1.42 11.47 9.78
N GLN A 45 0.12 11.68 9.72
CA GLN A 45 -0.69 11.25 8.59
C GLN A 45 -0.77 12.39 7.57
N LEU A 46 -0.32 12.14 6.34
CA LEU A 46 -0.33 13.12 5.26
C LEU A 46 -1.54 12.89 4.36
N VAL A 47 -2.32 13.93 4.07
CA VAL A 47 -3.41 13.86 3.07
C VAL A 47 -2.87 14.26 1.70
N LEU A 48 -2.93 13.34 0.73
CA LEU A 48 -2.47 13.54 -0.64
C LEU A 48 -3.57 14.18 -1.52
N VAL A 49 -3.68 15.52 -1.47
CA VAL A 49 -4.80 16.31 -2.04
C VAL A 49 -4.91 16.19 -3.57
N ASN A 50 -3.79 16.13 -4.30
CA ASN A 50 -3.76 16.08 -5.77
C ASN A 50 -3.24 14.74 -6.31
N SER A 51 -3.52 13.64 -5.60
CA SER A 51 -3.14 12.30 -6.03
C SER A 51 -4.29 11.56 -6.69
N SER A 52 -3.96 10.54 -7.49
CA SER A 52 -4.94 9.58 -8.00
C SER A 52 -5.38 8.55 -6.95
N TYR A 53 -4.83 8.62 -5.73
CA TYR A 53 -5.15 7.68 -4.67
C TYR A 53 -6.43 8.11 -3.93
N GLY A 54 -7.41 7.20 -3.90
CA GLY A 54 -8.54 7.28 -2.99
C GLY A 54 -8.28 6.70 -1.59
N VAL A 55 -9.31 6.76 -0.75
CA VAL A 55 -9.29 6.26 0.65
C VAL A 55 -9.61 4.77 0.79
N ARG A 56 -10.07 4.10 -0.27
CA ARG A 56 -10.42 2.66 -0.27
C ARG A 56 -9.83 1.98 -1.51
N HIS A 57 -8.72 1.29 -1.33
CA HIS A 57 -8.13 0.41 -2.35
C HIS A 57 -8.17 -1.04 -1.86
N SER A 58 -8.72 -1.96 -2.64
CA SER A 58 -8.82 -3.36 -2.24
C SER A 58 -7.44 -4.00 -2.10
N VAL A 59 -7.16 -4.59 -0.93
CA VAL A 59 -5.91 -5.31 -0.68
C VAL A 59 -5.89 -6.62 -1.48
N MET A 60 -7.03 -7.33 -1.52
CA MET A 60 -7.13 -8.61 -2.21
C MET A 60 -6.92 -8.49 -3.73
N GLN A 61 -7.47 -7.43 -4.36
CA GLN A 61 -7.23 -7.17 -5.78
C GLN A 61 -5.75 -6.93 -6.07
N ALA A 62 -5.03 -6.24 -5.17
CA ALA A 62 -3.60 -6.00 -5.32
C ALA A 62 -2.78 -7.30 -5.21
N VAL A 63 -3.14 -8.19 -4.27
CA VAL A 63 -2.51 -9.51 -4.12
C VAL A 63 -2.74 -10.37 -5.38
N GLU A 64 -3.97 -10.46 -5.87
CA GLU A 64 -4.28 -11.23 -7.09
C GLU A 64 -3.54 -10.69 -8.32
N ALA A 65 -3.44 -9.36 -8.45
CA ALA A 65 -2.68 -8.73 -9.53
C ALA A 65 -1.18 -9.04 -9.45
N LEU A 66 -0.60 -9.12 -8.24
CA LEU A 66 0.78 -9.52 -8.04
C LEU A 66 1.00 -10.98 -8.44
N GLU A 67 0.13 -11.89 -8.02
CA GLU A 67 0.20 -13.31 -8.37
C GLU A 67 0.17 -13.52 -9.89
N LYS A 68 -0.74 -12.84 -10.61
CA LYS A 68 -0.84 -12.90 -12.08
C LYS A 68 0.42 -12.40 -12.77
N ARG A 69 1.11 -11.41 -12.21
CA ARG A 69 2.37 -10.87 -12.77
C ARG A 69 3.56 -11.79 -12.52
N THR A 70 3.54 -12.56 -11.43
CA THR A 70 4.61 -13.48 -11.05
C THR A 70 4.40 -14.90 -11.55
N ALA A 71 3.21 -15.20 -12.10
CA ALA A 71 2.93 -16.50 -12.68
C ALA A 71 3.78 -16.72 -13.95
N PRO A 72 4.52 -17.84 -14.05
CA PRO A 72 5.17 -18.20 -15.32
C PRO A 72 4.10 -18.39 -16.39
N GLU A 73 4.37 -17.95 -17.63
CA GLU A 73 3.52 -18.28 -18.78
C GLU A 73 3.33 -19.79 -18.81
N ARG A 74 2.12 -20.26 -18.48
CA ARG A 74 1.80 -21.68 -18.59
C ARG A 74 1.75 -21.99 -20.08
N GLU A 75 2.76 -22.66 -20.61
CA GLU A 75 2.68 -23.29 -21.93
C GLU A 75 1.39 -24.11 -21.99
N PRO A 76 0.58 -23.96 -23.06
CA PRO A 76 -0.65 -24.73 -23.18
C PRO A 76 -0.27 -26.21 -23.21
N VAL A 77 -0.69 -26.94 -22.17
CA VAL A 77 -0.59 -28.40 -22.15
C VAL A 77 -1.48 -28.88 -23.30
N LEU A 78 -0.85 -29.27 -24.42
CA LEU A 78 -1.48 -30.04 -25.47
C LEU A 78 -1.90 -31.37 -24.84
N VAL A 79 -3.17 -31.44 -24.46
CA VAL A 79 -3.81 -32.69 -24.04
C VAL A 79 -3.91 -33.57 -25.29
N PRO A 80 -3.32 -34.78 -25.31
CA PRO A 80 -3.37 -35.68 -26.46
C PRO A 80 -4.78 -36.25 -26.70
#